data_AF-Q9NHZ4-F1
#
_entry.id   AF-Q9NHZ4-F1
#
_cell.length_a   1.000
_cell.length_b   1.000
_cell.length_c   1.000
_cell.angle_alpha   90.00
_cell.angle_beta   90.00
_cell.angle_gamma   90.00
#
_symmetry.space_group_name_H-M   'P 1'
#
loop_
_entity.id
_entity.type
_entity.pdbx_description
1 polymer ?
#
loop_
_entity_poly.entity_id
_entity_poly.type
_entity_poly.pdbx_seq_one_letter_code
_entity_poly.pdbx_strand_id
1 'polypeptide(L)'
;MSSSIVLSNNNSNSNSMSMIGQSPPCCSDVPNTPASEEMTRMVKNVVASWEWVPLGKDKVGIIIPADQDHRQVHKSRFVDLLEFCDETMKVKEVIAVFGRADLTVAAGFPRTLRYVGFRVVAPENFPPTLDATTHFAMTYVV
;
A
#
# COMPACT_ATOMS: atom_id res chain seq x y z
N MET A 1 -20.27 -3.28 3.64
CA MET A 1 -20.52 -1.98 2.97
C MET A 1 -19.23 -1.60 2.28
N SER A 2 -19.18 -1.72 0.95
CA SER A 2 -17.99 -1.42 0.16
C SER A 2 -17.82 0.10 0.06
N SER A 3 -16.76 0.64 0.64
CA SER A 3 -16.42 2.05 0.50
C SER A 3 -15.71 2.25 -0.83
N SER A 4 -16.45 2.73 -1.84
CA SER A 4 -15.88 3.17 -3.11
C SER A 4 -15.27 4.57 -2.95
N ILE A 5 -14.03 4.72 -3.41
CA ILE A 5 -13.27 5.97 -3.41
C ILE A 5 -13.87 6.93 -4.45
N VAL A 6 -14.39 8.07 -4.01
CA VAL A 6 -14.91 9.14 -4.88
C VAL A 6 -13.90 10.28 -4.90
N LEU A 7 -13.16 10.40 -6.01
CA LEU A 7 -12.23 11.50 -6.28
C LEU A 7 -13.05 12.74 -6.68
N SER A 8 -13.18 13.72 -5.78
CA SER A 8 -13.81 15.01 -6.08
C SER A 8 -12.77 15.99 -6.60
N ASN A 9 -12.84 16.31 -7.90
CA ASN A 9 -11.96 17.29 -8.54
C ASN A 9 -12.75 18.60 -8.78
N ASN A 10 -12.49 19.61 -7.94
CA ASN A 10 -13.02 20.97 -8.11
C ASN A 10 -11.97 21.81 -8.84
N ASN A 11 -12.22 22.15 -10.10
CA ASN A 11 -11.62 23.35 -10.69
C ASN A 11 -12.52 23.91 -11.80
N SER A 12 -13.17 25.03 -11.52
CA SER A 12 -13.89 25.83 -12.48
C SER A 12 -12.89 26.67 -13.28
N ASN A 13 -12.71 26.37 -14.56
CA ASN A 13 -12.26 27.39 -15.50
C ASN A 13 -12.87 27.15 -16.87
N SER A 14 -13.71 28.09 -17.26
CA SER A 14 -14.34 28.17 -18.57
C SER A 14 -13.29 28.52 -19.61
N ASN A 15 -13.08 27.67 -20.60
CA ASN A 15 -12.79 28.09 -21.96
C ASN A 15 -13.02 26.95 -22.94
N SER A 16 -13.92 27.22 -23.87
CA SER A 16 -14.22 26.46 -25.08
C SER A 16 -12.95 26.14 -25.87
N MET A 17 -12.73 24.87 -26.22
CA MET A 17 -12.72 24.42 -27.63
C MET A 17 -12.52 22.91 -27.68
N SER A 18 -13.38 22.27 -28.46
CA SER A 18 -13.45 20.85 -28.77
C SER A 18 -12.12 20.27 -29.26
N MET A 19 -11.51 19.44 -28.43
CA MET A 19 -10.59 18.39 -28.86
C MET A 19 -11.22 17.07 -28.44
N ILE A 20 -11.48 16.23 -29.43
CA ILE A 20 -11.74 14.79 -29.36
C ILE A 20 -10.62 14.10 -28.54
N GLY A 21 -10.69 14.26 -27.22
CA GLY A 21 -9.75 13.66 -26.28
C GLY A 21 -10.19 12.24 -26.03
N GLN A 22 -9.45 11.31 -26.63
CA GLN A 22 -9.46 9.89 -26.32
C GLN A 22 -9.67 9.69 -24.81
N SER A 23 -10.66 8.86 -24.49
CA SER A 23 -10.82 8.29 -23.15
C SER A 23 -9.44 7.88 -22.65
N PRO A 24 -9.03 8.29 -21.43
CA PRO A 24 -7.72 7.97 -20.92
C PRO A 24 -7.55 6.45 -21.00
N PRO A 25 -6.41 5.94 -21.53
CA PRO A 25 -6.15 4.52 -21.46
C PRO A 25 -6.24 4.16 -19.98
N CYS A 26 -7.14 3.24 -19.65
CA CYS A 26 -7.20 2.62 -18.33
C CYS A 26 -5.83 1.97 -18.13
N CYS A 27 -4.90 2.75 -17.59
CA CYS A 27 -3.53 2.33 -17.43
C CYS A 27 -3.52 1.20 -16.43
N SER A 28 -2.99 0.07 -16.89
CA SER A 28 -2.50 -1.04 -16.11
C SER A 28 -3.59 -2.03 -15.69
N ASP A 29 -4.11 -2.77 -16.67
CA ASP A 29 -4.11 -4.22 -16.50
C ASP A 29 -2.66 -4.59 -16.12
N VAL A 30 -2.39 -4.69 -14.81
CA VAL A 30 -1.10 -5.21 -14.33
C VAL A 30 -0.97 -6.55 -15.05
N PRO A 31 0.05 -6.75 -15.91
CA PRO A 31 0.25 -8.04 -16.54
C PRO A 31 0.29 -9.03 -15.40
N ASN A 32 -0.66 -9.97 -15.38
CA ASN A 32 -0.76 -10.93 -14.29
C ASN A 32 0.47 -11.85 -14.42
N THR A 33 1.55 -11.43 -13.79
CA THR A 33 2.84 -12.12 -13.81
C THR A 33 2.79 -13.19 -12.73
N PRO A 34 3.52 -14.31 -12.89
CA PRO A 34 3.62 -15.31 -11.83
C PRO A 34 4.09 -14.71 -10.50
N ALA A 35 4.88 -13.63 -10.54
CA ALA A 35 5.32 -12.91 -9.36
C ALA A 35 4.19 -12.16 -8.62
N SER A 36 3.24 -11.56 -9.35
CA SER A 36 2.10 -10.86 -8.73
C SER A 36 1.07 -11.83 -8.13
N GLU A 37 0.87 -12.99 -8.75
CA GLU A 37 0.05 -14.06 -8.18
C GLU A 37 0.68 -14.61 -6.90
N GLU A 38 2.00 -14.84 -6.93
CA GLU A 38 2.74 -15.31 -5.76
C GLU A 38 2.74 -14.26 -4.62
N MET A 39 2.96 -12.98 -4.94
CA MET A 39 2.87 -11.90 -3.95
C MET A 39 1.49 -11.89 -3.28
N THR A 40 0.42 -12.02 -4.07
CA THR A 40 -0.95 -12.08 -3.54
C THR A 40 -1.10 -13.27 -2.59
N ARG A 41 -0.63 -14.45 -2.99
CA ARG A 41 -0.63 -15.65 -2.13
C ARG A 41 0.13 -15.43 -0.82
N MET A 42 1.33 -14.86 -0.89
CA MET A 42 2.19 -14.60 0.25
C MET A 42 1.54 -13.63 1.24
N VAL A 43 0.98 -12.51 0.76
CA VAL A 43 0.28 -11.53 1.59
C VAL A 43 -0.94 -12.16 2.29
N LYS A 44 -1.74 -12.93 1.54
CA LYS A 44 -2.91 -13.62 2.08
C LYS A 44 -2.57 -14.71 3.10
N ASN A 45 -1.39 -15.32 2.99
CA ASN A 45 -0.88 -16.27 3.97
C ASN A 45 -0.45 -15.60 5.30
N VAL A 46 -0.11 -14.31 5.29
CA VAL A 46 0.15 -13.56 6.52
C VAL A 46 -1.15 -13.26 7.26
N VAL A 47 -2.09 -12.62 6.55
CA VAL A 47 -3.47 -12.36 7.00
C VAL A 47 -4.36 -12.32 5.76
N ALA A 48 -5.44 -13.10 5.75
CA ALA A 48 -6.31 -13.25 4.57
C ALA A 48 -7.00 -11.94 4.11
N SER A 49 -7.18 -10.97 5.01
CA SER A 49 -7.77 -9.66 4.67
C SER A 49 -6.79 -8.64 4.13
N TRP A 50 -5.48 -8.90 4.21
CA TRP A 50 -4.48 -7.96 3.68
C TRP A 50 -4.49 -7.95 2.16
N GLU A 51 -4.24 -6.78 1.59
CA GLU A 51 -4.05 -6.59 0.15
C GLU A 51 -2.67 -5.96 -0.10
N TRP A 52 -2.27 -5.89 -1.36
CA TRP A 52 -1.04 -5.21 -1.73
C TRP A 52 -1.19 -4.44 -3.04
N VAL A 53 -0.31 -3.46 -3.23
CA VAL A 53 -0.24 -2.64 -4.43
C VAL A 53 1.21 -2.35 -4.82
N PRO A 54 1.55 -2.34 -6.12
CA PRO A 54 2.84 -1.81 -6.56
C PRO A 54 2.85 -0.28 -6.36
N LEU A 55 3.93 0.24 -5.76
CA LEU A 55 4.10 1.69 -5.50
C LEU A 55 5.25 2.29 -6.32
N GLY A 56 5.75 1.54 -7.30
CA GLY A 56 6.88 1.90 -8.14
C GLY A 56 7.64 0.66 -8.59
N LYS A 57 8.84 0.85 -9.13
CA LYS A 57 9.71 -0.25 -9.54
C LYS A 57 10.38 -0.96 -8.36
N ASP A 58 10.60 -0.23 -7.26
CA ASP A 58 11.37 -0.68 -6.11
C ASP A 58 10.58 -0.60 -4.80
N LYS A 59 9.25 -0.42 -4.86
CA LYS A 59 8.40 -0.31 -3.67
C LYS A 59 7.09 -1.06 -3.84
N VAL A 60 6.66 -1.71 -2.76
CA VAL A 60 5.33 -2.32 -2.63
C VAL A 60 4.63 -1.80 -1.40
N GLY A 61 3.31 -1.63 -1.50
CA GLY A 61 2.44 -1.28 -0.39
C GLY A 61 1.68 -2.51 0.09
N ILE A 62 1.67 -2.76 1.39
CA ILE A 62 0.78 -3.75 2.03
C ILE A 62 -0.33 -2.97 2.74
N ILE A 63 -1.56 -3.21 2.34
CA ILE A 63 -2.75 -2.55 2.89
C ILE A 63 -3.20 -3.34 4.12
N ILE A 64 -3.11 -2.69 5.29
CA ILE A 64 -3.35 -3.31 6.59
C ILE A 64 -4.53 -2.60 7.27
N PRO A 65 -5.52 -3.34 7.80
CA PRO A 65 -6.57 -2.76 8.61
C PRO A 65 -6.01 -1.96 9.79
N ALA A 66 -6.56 -0.77 10.05
CA ALA A 66 -6.09 0.11 11.11
C ALA A 66 -6.18 -0.51 12.52
N ASP A 67 -7.10 -1.45 12.71
CA ASP A 67 -7.38 -2.20 13.92
C ASP A 67 -6.76 -3.61 13.93
N GLN A 68 -5.79 -3.89 13.05
CA GLN A 68 -5.13 -5.19 12.94
C GLN A 68 -4.67 -5.73 14.31
N ASP A 69 -5.19 -6.89 14.70
CA ASP A 69 -4.68 -7.61 15.87
C ASP A 69 -3.39 -8.34 15.50
N HIS A 70 -2.28 -8.00 16.15
CA HIS A 70 -1.00 -8.67 16.01
C HIS A 70 -1.05 -10.18 16.26
N ARG A 71 -2.06 -10.69 16.99
CA ARG A 71 -2.24 -12.13 17.26
C ARG A 71 -2.74 -12.89 16.03
N GLN A 72 -3.40 -12.21 15.10
CA GLN A 72 -3.88 -12.80 13.84
C GLN A 72 -2.80 -12.87 12.77
N VAL A 73 -1.65 -12.21 12.98
CA VAL A 73 -0.55 -12.17 12.03
C VAL A 73 0.31 -13.41 12.19
N HIS A 74 0.43 -14.20 11.12
CA HIS A 74 1.34 -15.34 11.07
C HIS A 74 2.79 -14.85 10.96
N LYS A 75 3.50 -14.80 12.09
CA LYS A 75 4.84 -14.18 12.18
C LYS A 75 5.87 -14.78 11.22
N SER A 76 5.95 -16.10 11.10
CA SER A 76 6.88 -16.74 10.16
C SER A 76 6.53 -16.37 8.72
N ARG A 77 5.23 -16.38 8.37
CA ARG A 77 4.76 -15.97 7.04
C ARG A 77 5.05 -14.50 6.74
N PHE A 78 5.01 -13.64 7.75
CA PHE A 78 5.37 -12.24 7.58
C PHE A 78 6.86 -12.08 7.27
N VAL A 79 7.73 -12.88 7.89
CA VAL A 79 9.16 -12.91 7.55
C VAL A 79 9.37 -13.46 6.14
N ASP A 80 8.74 -14.60 5.80
CA ASP A 80 8.78 -15.18 4.46
C ASP A 80 8.36 -14.15 3.39
N LEU A 81 7.35 -13.31 3.67
CA LEU A 81 6.88 -12.24 2.79
C LEU A 81 7.96 -11.16 2.58
N LEU A 82 8.65 -10.72 3.64
CA LEU A 82 9.70 -9.71 3.52
C LEU A 82 10.91 -10.26 2.75
N GLU A 83 11.30 -11.51 2.99
CA GLU A 83 12.35 -12.19 2.23
C GLU A 83 11.96 -12.32 0.74
N PHE A 84 10.71 -12.68 0.45
CA PHE A 84 10.21 -12.72 -0.94
C PHE A 84 10.27 -11.33 -1.61
N CYS A 85 9.97 -10.26 -0.87
CA CYS A 85 10.08 -8.89 -1.37
C CYS A 85 11.53 -8.55 -1.75
N ASP A 86 12.50 -8.85 -0.88
CA ASP A 86 13.92 -8.62 -1.12
C ASP A 86 14.47 -9.50 -2.25
N GLU A 87 14.30 -10.82 -2.12
CA GLU A 87 15.00 -11.79 -2.94
C GLU A 87 14.35 -12.00 -4.31
N THR A 88 13.02 -11.97 -4.37
CA THR A 88 12.28 -12.30 -5.61
C THR A 88 11.75 -11.07 -6.30
N MET A 89 11.04 -10.20 -5.57
CA MET A 89 10.48 -8.97 -6.16
C MET A 89 11.55 -7.91 -6.41
N LYS A 90 12.72 -8.02 -5.76
CA LYS A 90 13.83 -7.05 -5.85
C LYS A 90 13.39 -5.61 -5.54
N VAL A 91 12.43 -5.47 -4.64
CA VAL A 91 12.04 -4.16 -4.12
C VAL A 91 13.05 -3.72 -3.07
N LYS A 92 13.14 -2.42 -2.82
CA LYS A 92 13.98 -1.83 -1.76
C LYS A 92 13.18 -1.47 -0.52
N GLU A 93 11.88 -1.23 -0.68
CA GLU A 93 11.03 -0.82 0.43
C GLU A 93 9.67 -1.53 0.40
N VAL A 94 9.25 -1.98 1.59
CA VAL A 94 7.89 -2.43 1.86
C VAL A 94 7.21 -1.37 2.70
N ILE A 95 6.09 -0.84 2.20
CA ILE A 95 5.31 0.21 2.87
C ILE A 95 4.04 -0.41 3.45
N ALA A 96 3.94 -0.47 4.77
CA ALA A 96 2.69 -0.78 5.47
C ALA A 96 1.77 0.44 5.42
N VAL A 97 0.59 0.29 4.81
CA VAL A 97 -0.40 1.36 4.59
C VAL A 97 -1.64 1.07 5.42
N PHE A 98 -2.04 2.04 6.23
CA PHE A 98 -3.22 1.96 7.08
C PHE A 98 -4.22 3.04 6.67
N GLY A 99 -5.49 2.67 6.50
CA GLY A 99 -6.58 3.58 6.10
C GLY A 99 -7.07 4.53 7.20
N ARG A 100 -6.16 5.06 8.02
CA ARG A 100 -6.41 6.05 9.07
C ARG A 100 -5.17 6.91 9.28
N ALA A 101 -5.25 8.19 8.95
CA ALA A 101 -4.14 9.15 9.14
C ALA A 101 -3.85 9.48 10.62
N ASP A 102 -4.80 9.26 11.52
CA ASP A 102 -4.69 9.59 12.94
C ASP A 102 -3.99 8.49 13.78
N LEU A 103 -3.50 7.44 13.13
CA LEU A 103 -2.73 6.39 13.79
C LEU A 103 -1.35 6.88 14.22
N THR A 104 -0.84 6.28 15.29
CA THR A 104 0.51 6.53 15.78
C THR A 104 1.21 5.22 16.11
N VAL A 105 2.55 5.25 16.15
CA VAL A 105 3.38 4.10 16.55
C VAL A 105 3.36 3.80 18.06
N ALA A 106 2.59 4.55 18.85
CA ALA A 106 2.55 4.38 20.30
C ALA A 106 1.70 3.17 20.73
N ALA A 107 0.80 2.69 19.87
CA ALA A 107 -0.14 1.62 20.18
C ALA A 107 -0.46 0.75 18.95
N GLY A 108 -1.19 -0.34 19.18
CA GLY A 108 -1.70 -1.22 18.13
C GLY A 108 -0.62 -1.89 17.30
N PHE A 109 -0.99 -2.29 16.08
CA PHE A 109 -0.09 -2.94 15.14
C PHE A 109 1.08 -2.06 14.65
N PRO A 110 0.93 -0.73 14.42
CA PRO A 110 2.06 0.15 14.11
C PRO A 110 3.20 0.07 15.13
N ARG A 111 2.88 -0.09 16.43
CA ARG A 111 3.89 -0.32 17.47
C ARG A 111 4.64 -1.64 17.27
N THR A 112 3.94 -2.71 16.91
CA THR A 112 4.55 -4.02 16.61
C THR A 112 5.49 -3.92 15.41
N LEU A 113 5.05 -3.29 14.32
CA LEU A 113 5.90 -3.09 13.14
C LEU A 113 7.16 -2.28 13.47
N ARG A 114 7.07 -1.29 14.36
CA ARG A 114 8.24 -0.54 14.82
C ARG A 114 9.31 -1.43 15.46
N TYR A 115 8.90 -2.44 16.23
CA TYR A 115 9.82 -3.42 16.83
C TYR A 115 10.47 -4.33 15.78
N VAL A 116 9.78 -4.62 14.67
CA VAL A 116 10.33 -5.40 13.55
C VAL A 116 11.33 -4.59 12.73
N GLY A 117 11.24 -3.26 12.75
CA GLY A 117 12.18 -2.37 12.06
C GLY A 117 11.50 -1.31 11.21
N PHE A 118 10.18 -1.37 11.03
CA PHE A 118 9.45 -0.36 10.27
C PHE A 118 9.59 1.03 10.92
N ARG A 119 9.60 2.07 10.10
CA ARG A 119 9.69 3.47 10.51
C ARG A 119 8.57 4.27 9.87
N VAL A 120 8.09 5.30 10.57
CA VAL A 120 7.02 6.17 10.06
C VAL A 120 7.50 6.87 8.79
N VAL A 121 6.65 6.88 7.77
CA VAL A 121 6.85 7.71 6.58
C VAL A 121 6.22 9.07 6.88
N ALA A 122 6.99 10.15 6.73
CA ALA A 122 6.44 11.49 6.86
C ALA A 122 5.49 11.80 5.67
N PRO A 123 4.40 12.57 5.86
CA PRO A 123 3.43 12.89 4.82
C PRO A 123 4.04 13.37 3.50
N GLU A 124 5.09 14.18 3.56
CA GLU A 124 5.82 14.73 2.41
C GLU A 124 6.58 13.68 1.60
N ASN A 125 6.83 12.50 2.18
CA ASN A 125 7.54 11.39 1.56
C ASN A 125 6.59 10.26 1.11
N PHE A 126 5.28 10.51 1.12
CA PHE A 126 4.32 9.52 0.64
C PHE A 126 4.53 9.28 -0.87
N PRO A 127 4.43 8.02 -1.32
CA PRO A 127 4.26 7.71 -2.73
C PRO A 127 3.09 8.52 -3.31
N PRO A 128 3.16 9.01 -4.57
CA PRO A 128 2.11 9.83 -5.18
C PRO A 128 0.72 9.17 -5.22
N THR A 129 0.65 7.85 -5.07
CA THR A 129 -0.59 7.06 -5.05
C THR A 129 -1.23 6.98 -3.65
N LEU A 130 -0.55 7.45 -2.61
CA LEU A 130 -1.05 7.47 -1.23
C LEU A 130 -1.35 8.90 -0.79
N ASP A 131 -2.51 9.07 -0.16
CA ASP A 131 -2.94 10.35 0.39
C ASP A 131 -2.71 10.38 1.92
N ALA A 132 -1.80 11.25 2.36
CA ALA A 132 -1.43 11.41 3.77
C ALA A 132 -2.54 12.00 4.64
N THR A 133 -3.61 12.56 4.07
CA THR A 133 -4.78 13.03 4.85
C THR A 133 -5.70 11.88 5.27
N THR A 134 -5.63 10.75 4.55
CA THR A 134 -6.47 9.58 4.78
C THR A 134 -5.69 8.36 5.26
N HIS A 135 -4.37 8.33 5.02
CA HIS A 135 -3.53 7.18 5.32
C HIS A 135 -2.39 7.51 6.28
N PHE A 136 -2.07 6.52 7.12
CA PHE A 136 -0.82 6.45 7.87
C PHE A 136 0.05 5.37 7.24
N ALA A 137 1.36 5.63 7.10
CA ALA A 137 2.28 4.69 6.47
C ALA A 137 3.55 4.47 7.28
N MET A 138 4.07 3.25 7.23
CA MET A 138 5.37 2.89 7.75
C MET A 138 6.17 2.15 6.69
N THR A 139 7.46 2.43 6.57
CA THR A 139 8.37 1.79 5.61
C THR A 139 9.34 0.85 6.31
N TYR A 140 9.67 -0.25 5.65
CA TYR A 140 10.76 -1.15 5.97
C TYR A 140 11.67 -1.24 4.76
N VAL A 141 12.95 -0.88 4.94
CA VAL A 141 13.98 -1.10 3.94
C VAL A 141 14.37 -2.56 4.03
N VAL A 142 14.16 -3.29 2.92
CA VAL A 142 14.60 -4.69 2.80
C VAL A 142 16.08 -4.77 2.50
#